data_AF-V7AII9-F1
#
_entry.id   AF-V7AII9-F1
#
_cell.length_a   1.000
_cell.length_b   1.000
_cell.length_c   1.000
_cell.angle_alpha   90.00
_cell.angle_beta   90.00
_cell.angle_gamma   90.00
#
_symmetry.space_group_name_H-M   'P 1'
#
loop_
_entity.id
_entity.type
_entity.pdbx_description
1 polymer ?
#
loop_
_entity_poly.entity_id
_entity_poly.type
_entity_poly.pdbx_seq_one_letter_code
_entity_poly.pdbx_strand_id
1 'polypeptide(L)'
;VCKVAPIPGETKVWQYITLTKRIFLIDCPGVVYHNKDSETDVVLKGVVRVTNLKDAADHIGEVLKRVKKAHLERAYKIKEWDDENDFLLQLCKSSGKLLKGGEPDLMTGAKMVLHDWQRGRIPFFVPPPKQEEESEEPNVNGVDIDDAVDGNEASAAIKAIADVLSSQQQISVPVQKDLYSENELKGEATDQTPNHNAEDIPPSDSDTSEQDSPTKIPSELDPTIES
;
A
#
# COMPACT_ATOMS: atom_id res chain seq x y z
N VAL A 1 -13.97 -1.05 13.87
CA VAL A 1 -12.64 -1.70 13.94
C VAL A 1 -12.35 -2.30 12.58
N CYS A 2 -11.15 -2.05 12.01
CA CYS A 2 -10.78 -2.52 10.67
C CYS A 2 -10.28 -3.96 10.68
N LYS A 3 -10.50 -4.68 9.57
CA LYS A 3 -9.76 -5.92 9.27
C LYS A 3 -8.36 -5.56 8.78
N VAL A 4 -7.38 -6.40 9.11
CA VAL A 4 -5.98 -6.19 8.74
C VAL A 4 -5.34 -7.50 8.32
N ALA A 5 -4.46 -7.43 7.32
CA ALA A 5 -3.67 -8.56 6.86
C ALA A 5 -2.36 -8.07 6.22
N PRO A 6 -1.27 -8.87 6.27
CA PRO A 6 0.00 -8.53 5.62
C PRO A 6 -0.03 -8.86 4.12
N ILE A 7 -1.12 -8.48 3.45
CA ILE A 7 -1.39 -8.73 2.05
C ILE A 7 -2.07 -7.49 1.46
N PRO A 8 -1.66 -7.00 0.29
CA PRO A 8 -2.31 -5.86 -0.33
C PRO A 8 -3.79 -6.15 -0.64
N GLY A 9 -4.61 -5.10 -0.54
CA GLY A 9 -6.03 -5.16 -0.91
C GLY A 9 -6.95 -5.80 0.14
N GLU A 10 -6.56 -5.82 1.42
CA GLU A 10 -7.42 -6.29 2.51
C GLU A 10 -8.68 -5.42 2.65
N THR A 11 -8.52 -4.09 2.71
CA THR A 11 -9.65 -3.15 2.64
C THR A 11 -10.08 -2.99 1.20
N LYS A 12 -11.34 -3.35 0.89
CA LYS A 12 -11.92 -3.29 -0.46
C LYS A 12 -12.99 -2.21 -0.64
N VAL A 13 -13.64 -1.83 0.46
CA VAL A 13 -14.73 -0.86 0.49
C VAL A 13 -14.45 0.08 1.65
N TRP A 14 -14.76 1.36 1.45
CA TRP A 14 -14.66 2.37 2.49
C TRP A 14 -15.62 2.09 3.66
N GLN A 15 -15.25 2.52 4.86
CA GLN A 15 -16.07 2.34 6.06
C GLN A 15 -15.90 3.50 7.04
N TYR A 16 -16.99 3.83 7.75
CA TYR A 16 -16.96 4.76 8.88
C TYR A 16 -16.58 4.05 10.18
N ILE A 17 -15.75 4.71 10.99
CA ILE A 17 -15.36 4.26 12.32
C ILE A 17 -15.57 5.41 13.29
N THR A 18 -16.53 5.24 14.20
CA THR A 18 -16.79 6.23 15.24
C THR A 18 -15.69 6.19 16.29
N LEU A 19 -14.96 7.29 16.46
CA LEU A 19 -14.03 7.47 17.57
C LEU A 19 -14.74 8.12 18.76
N THR A 20 -15.55 9.16 18.50
CA THR A 20 -16.43 9.81 19.47
C THR A 20 -17.75 10.17 18.80
N LYS A 21 -18.75 10.67 19.57
CA LYS A 21 -20.04 11.12 19.00
C LYS A 21 -19.92 12.19 17.91
N ARG A 22 -18.79 12.91 17.84
CA ARG A 22 -18.55 14.00 16.88
C ARG A 22 -17.35 13.76 15.96
N ILE A 23 -16.67 12.62 16.08
CA ILE A 23 -15.49 12.32 15.29
C ILE A 23 -15.66 10.94 14.67
N PHE A 24 -15.69 10.93 13.33
CA PHE A 24 -15.73 9.75 12.51
C PHE A 24 -14.43 9.67 11.71
N LEU A 25 -13.82 8.49 11.69
CA LEU A 25 -12.70 8.16 10.84
C LEU A 25 -13.22 7.43 9.61
N ILE A 26 -12.53 7.60 8.49
CA ILE A 26 -12.80 6.88 7.25
C ILE A 26 -11.59 6.02 6.95
N ASP A 27 -11.83 4.73 6.79
CA ASP A 27 -10.83 3.78 6.28
C ASP A 27 -11.18 3.44 4.83
N CYS A 28 -10.22 3.58 3.93
CA CYS A 28 -10.38 3.45 2.48
C CYS A 28 -9.38 2.43 1.91
N PRO A 29 -9.70 1.80 0.76
CA PRO A 29 -8.71 0.98 0.06
C PRO A 29 -7.48 1.81 -0.36
N GLY A 30 -6.32 1.16 -0.41
CA GLY A 30 -5.11 1.76 -0.95
C GLY A 30 -5.23 2.04 -2.46
N VAL A 31 -4.74 3.19 -2.90
CA VAL A 31 -4.73 3.61 -4.30
C VAL A 31 -3.29 3.72 -4.80
N VAL A 32 -3.05 3.25 -6.02
CA VAL A 32 -1.75 3.34 -6.68
C VAL A 32 -1.90 4.18 -7.93
N TYR A 33 -1.11 5.24 -8.00
CA TYR A 33 -1.10 6.16 -9.14
C TYR A 33 -0.12 5.68 -10.20
N HIS A 34 -0.42 5.97 -11.47
CA HIS A 34 0.46 5.70 -12.59
C HIS A 34 1.64 6.68 -12.57
N ASN A 35 2.65 6.34 -11.77
CA ASN A 35 3.90 7.08 -11.66
C ASN A 35 4.95 6.51 -12.62
N LYS A 36 6.11 7.17 -12.72
CA LYS A 36 7.31 6.63 -13.42
C LYS A 36 8.02 5.53 -12.62
N ASP A 37 7.26 4.76 -11.85
CA ASP A 37 7.80 3.65 -11.04
C ASP A 37 8.15 2.48 -11.96
N SER A 38 9.27 1.81 -11.69
CA SER A 38 9.57 0.53 -12.34
C SER A 38 8.65 -0.58 -11.81
N GLU A 39 8.51 -1.67 -12.54
CA GLU A 39 7.77 -2.85 -12.08
C GLU A 39 8.32 -3.38 -10.74
N THR A 40 9.65 -3.41 -10.61
CA THR A 40 10.32 -3.76 -9.35
C THR A 40 9.93 -2.82 -8.21
N ASP A 41 9.80 -1.50 -8.45
CA ASP A 41 9.35 -0.57 -7.41
C ASP A 41 7.93 -0.85 -6.95
N VAL A 42 7.03 -1.18 -7.87
CA VAL A 42 5.64 -1.55 -7.56
C VAL A 42 5.60 -2.81 -6.67
N VAL A 43 6.43 -3.80 -6.98
CA VAL A 43 6.58 -5.04 -6.17
C VAL A 43 7.14 -4.75 -4.78
N LEU A 44 8.23 -3.97 -4.71
CA LEU A 44 8.90 -3.64 -3.45
C LEU A 44 8.06 -2.72 -2.55
N LYS A 45 7.17 -1.90 -3.12
CA LYS A 45 6.16 -1.12 -2.37
C LYS A 45 5.00 -1.97 -1.83
N GLY A 46 4.92 -3.26 -2.18
CA GLY A 46 3.89 -4.16 -1.67
C GLY A 46 2.52 -4.00 -2.32
N VAL A 47 2.46 -3.41 -3.52
CA VAL A 47 1.20 -3.22 -4.26
C VAL A 47 0.63 -4.54 -4.76
N VAL A 48 1.51 -5.43 -5.22
CA VAL A 48 1.14 -6.72 -5.81
C VAL A 48 1.39 -7.86 -4.83
N ARG A 49 0.55 -8.89 -4.93
CA ARG A 49 0.68 -10.09 -4.11
C ARG A 49 1.83 -10.96 -4.63
N VAL A 50 2.91 -11.06 -3.85
CA VAL A 50 4.12 -11.84 -4.18
C VAL A 50 3.84 -13.29 -4.56
N THR A 51 2.82 -13.92 -3.98
CA THR A 51 2.46 -15.31 -4.32
C THR A 51 2.13 -15.50 -5.80
N ASN A 52 1.60 -14.46 -6.45
CA ASN A 52 1.11 -14.50 -7.83
C ASN A 52 2.16 -14.05 -8.85
N LEU A 53 3.32 -13.55 -8.40
CA LEU A 53 4.42 -13.18 -9.28
C LEU A 53 5.03 -14.44 -9.92
N LYS A 54 5.26 -14.38 -11.23
CA LYS A 54 5.85 -15.46 -12.03
C LYS A 54 7.35 -15.26 -12.25
N ASP A 55 7.81 -14.07 -11.98
CA ASP A 55 9.08 -13.41 -12.27
C ASP A 55 9.72 -12.86 -10.98
N ALA A 56 9.36 -13.44 -9.83
CA ALA A 56 9.81 -12.94 -8.52
C ALA A 56 11.35 -12.86 -8.39
N ALA A 57 12.07 -13.73 -9.10
CA ALA A 57 13.54 -13.75 -9.11
C ALA A 57 14.14 -12.47 -9.70
N ASP A 58 13.50 -11.87 -10.70
CA ASP A 58 14.02 -10.71 -11.45
C ASP A 58 14.09 -9.45 -10.58
N HIS A 59 13.34 -9.42 -9.48
CA HIS A 59 13.32 -8.30 -8.54
C HIS A 59 14.38 -8.40 -7.43
N ILE A 60 15.05 -9.54 -7.28
CA ILE A 60 15.98 -9.79 -6.16
C ILE A 60 17.24 -8.95 -6.27
N GLY A 61 17.75 -8.71 -7.49
CA GLY A 61 18.93 -7.86 -7.69
C GLY A 61 18.78 -6.47 -7.05
N GLU A 62 17.59 -5.87 -7.19
CA GLU A 62 17.31 -4.55 -6.61
C GLU A 62 17.20 -4.60 -5.07
N VAL A 63 16.68 -5.69 -4.50
CA VAL A 63 16.69 -5.90 -3.04
C VAL A 63 18.13 -5.96 -2.51
N LEU A 64 18.98 -6.76 -3.16
CA LEU A 64 20.39 -6.92 -2.76
C LEU A 64 21.16 -5.61 -2.87
N LYS A 65 20.82 -4.77 -3.86
CA LYS A 65 21.40 -3.44 -4.05
C LYS A 65 20.95 -2.43 -2.99
N ARG A 66 19.70 -2.48 -2.56
CA ARG A 66 19.12 -1.54 -1.57
C ARG A 66 19.55 -1.87 -0.14
N VAL A 67 19.64 -3.16 0.19
CA VAL A 67 19.93 -3.61 1.55
C VAL A 67 21.44 -3.68 1.80
N LYS A 68 21.90 -3.19 2.96
CA LYS A 68 23.30 -3.37 3.37
C LYS A 68 23.62 -4.86 3.54
N LYS A 69 24.75 -5.30 2.95
CA LYS A 69 25.25 -6.70 3.01
C LYS A 69 25.17 -7.32 4.42
N ALA A 70 25.56 -6.57 5.45
CA ALA A 70 25.52 -7.03 6.85
C ALA A 70 24.11 -7.43 7.36
N HIS A 71 23.05 -6.82 6.83
CA HIS A 71 21.67 -7.19 7.19
C HIS A 71 21.25 -8.50 6.52
N LEU A 72 21.62 -8.69 5.25
CA LEU A 72 21.35 -9.91 4.50
C LEU A 72 22.14 -11.10 5.07
N GLU A 73 23.41 -10.91 5.38
CA GLU A 73 24.24 -11.94 6.03
C GLU A 73 23.65 -12.37 7.38
N ARG A 74 23.21 -11.39 8.19
CA ARG A 74 22.57 -11.69 9.48
C ARG A 74 21.29 -12.50 9.32
N ALA A 75 20.46 -12.14 8.34
CA ALA A 75 19.17 -12.76 8.08
C ALA A 75 19.29 -14.17 7.49
N TYR A 76 20.13 -14.34 6.46
CA TYR A 76 20.20 -15.56 5.66
C TYR A 76 21.43 -16.43 5.91
N LYS A 77 22.39 -15.95 6.70
CA LYS A 77 23.66 -16.64 6.97
C LYS A 77 24.53 -16.89 5.72
N ILE A 78 24.33 -16.07 4.70
CA ILE A 78 25.09 -16.07 3.44
C ILE A 78 26.12 -14.95 3.53
N LYS A 79 27.42 -15.31 3.52
CA LYS A 79 28.51 -14.35 3.71
C LYS A 79 28.82 -13.58 2.43
N GLU A 80 28.93 -14.30 1.32
CA GLU A 80 29.30 -13.74 0.02
C GLU A 80 28.47 -14.38 -1.07
N TRP A 81 28.20 -13.60 -2.10
CA TRP A 81 27.51 -14.02 -3.32
C TRP A 81 28.04 -13.17 -4.48
N ASP A 82 28.06 -13.75 -5.66
CA ASP A 82 28.55 -13.07 -6.87
C ASP A 82 27.43 -12.26 -7.55
N ASP A 83 26.25 -12.86 -7.70
CA ASP A 83 25.07 -12.25 -8.30
C ASP A 83 23.78 -12.66 -7.53
N GLU A 84 22.63 -12.16 -7.98
CA GLU A 84 21.33 -12.49 -7.40
C GLU A 84 20.99 -13.98 -7.50
N ASN A 85 21.46 -14.66 -8.56
CA ASN A 85 21.20 -16.09 -8.77
C ASN A 85 22.00 -16.94 -7.79
N ASP A 86 23.28 -16.63 -7.59
CA ASP A 86 24.14 -17.29 -6.61
C ASP A 86 23.61 -17.09 -5.19
N PHE A 87 23.19 -15.86 -4.85
CA PHE A 87 22.51 -15.60 -3.57
C PHE A 87 21.28 -16.51 -3.38
N LEU A 88 20.41 -16.60 -4.38
CA LEU A 88 19.22 -17.45 -4.33
C LEU A 88 19.55 -18.94 -4.30
N LEU A 89 20.58 -19.39 -5.03
CA LEU A 89 21.07 -20.77 -5.01
C LEU A 89 21.55 -21.15 -3.61
N GLN A 90 22.38 -20.30 -2.99
CA GLN A 90 22.87 -20.51 -1.63
C GLN A 90 21.73 -20.51 -0.61
N LEU A 91 20.77 -19.59 -0.76
CA LEU A 91 19.58 -19.51 0.09
C LEU A 91 18.73 -20.78 0.00
N CYS A 92 18.45 -21.25 -1.21
CA CYS A 92 17.60 -22.42 -1.43
C CYS A 92 18.26 -23.71 -0.91
N LYS A 93 19.58 -23.84 -1.10
CA LYS A 93 20.37 -24.95 -0.53
C LYS A 93 20.34 -24.95 0.99
N SER A 94 20.54 -23.80 1.64
CA SER A 94 20.57 -23.71 3.10
C SER A 94 19.18 -23.83 3.74
N SER A 95 18.13 -23.37 3.06
CA SER A 95 16.74 -23.41 3.55
C SER A 95 15.95 -24.65 3.14
N GLY A 96 16.55 -25.53 2.33
CA GLY A 96 15.93 -26.77 1.84
C GLY A 96 14.81 -26.54 0.82
N LYS A 97 14.81 -25.40 0.12
CA LYS A 97 13.84 -25.09 -0.95
C LYS A 97 14.33 -25.67 -2.26
N LEU A 98 14.18 -26.99 -2.37
CA LEU A 98 14.62 -27.78 -3.53
C LEU A 98 13.40 -28.40 -4.21
N LEU A 99 13.44 -28.45 -5.54
CA LEU A 99 12.51 -29.19 -6.38
C LEU A 99 12.78 -30.71 -6.26
N LYS A 100 11.87 -31.49 -6.85
CA LYS A 100 12.12 -32.93 -7.06
C LYS A 100 13.40 -33.10 -7.88
N GLY A 101 14.32 -33.93 -7.39
CA GLY A 101 15.65 -34.10 -7.99
C GLY A 101 16.75 -33.28 -7.30
N GLY A 102 16.42 -32.46 -6.30
CA GLY A 102 17.42 -31.73 -5.50
C GLY A 102 17.89 -30.41 -6.11
N GLU A 103 17.28 -29.98 -7.22
CA GLU A 103 17.57 -28.68 -7.84
C GLU A 103 17.00 -27.53 -7.01
N PRO A 104 17.75 -26.45 -6.76
CA PRO A 104 17.25 -25.28 -6.04
C PRO A 104 16.05 -24.60 -6.71
N ASP A 105 14.99 -24.33 -5.94
CA ASP A 105 13.81 -23.59 -6.41
C ASP A 105 13.99 -22.08 -6.21
N LEU A 106 14.62 -21.43 -7.20
CA LEU A 106 14.91 -20.00 -7.17
C LEU A 106 13.65 -19.14 -7.04
N MET A 107 12.53 -19.56 -7.62
CA MET A 107 11.27 -18.82 -7.59
C MET A 107 10.69 -18.79 -6.17
N THR A 108 10.69 -19.95 -5.49
CA THR A 108 10.27 -20.04 -4.10
C THR A 108 11.22 -19.26 -3.18
N GLY A 109 12.54 -19.36 -3.40
CA GLY A 109 13.53 -18.57 -2.69
C GLY A 109 13.31 -17.07 -2.84
N ALA A 110 13.08 -16.59 -4.05
CA ALA A 110 12.81 -15.18 -4.34
C ALA A 110 11.53 -14.69 -3.66
N LYS A 111 10.43 -15.46 -3.72
CA LYS A 111 9.18 -15.12 -3.02
C LYS A 111 9.38 -15.02 -1.51
N MET A 112 10.22 -15.86 -0.92
CA MET A 112 10.56 -15.77 0.50
C MET A 112 11.27 -14.45 0.83
N VAL A 113 12.26 -14.06 0.02
CA VAL A 113 13.00 -12.80 0.21
C VAL A 113 12.09 -11.58 0.06
N LEU A 114 11.24 -11.56 -0.97
CA LEU A 114 10.27 -10.47 -1.17
C LEU A 114 9.26 -10.35 -0.02
N HIS A 115 8.83 -11.48 0.53
CA HIS A 115 7.97 -11.47 1.71
C HIS A 115 8.69 -10.97 2.96
N ASP A 116 9.96 -11.33 3.15
CA ASP A 116 10.77 -10.82 4.27
C ASP A 116 11.04 -9.31 4.14
N TRP A 117 11.24 -8.82 2.90
CA TRP A 117 11.32 -7.41 2.57
C TRP A 117 10.02 -6.67 2.97
N GLN A 118 8.87 -7.12 2.46
CA GLN A 118 7.58 -6.45 2.69
C GLN A 118 7.14 -6.48 4.17
N ARG A 119 7.61 -7.46 4.95
CA ARG A 119 7.33 -7.58 6.39
C ARG A 119 8.36 -6.86 7.27
N GLY A 120 9.37 -6.22 6.68
CA GLY A 120 10.42 -5.51 7.41
C GLY A 120 11.39 -6.42 8.18
N ARG A 121 11.47 -7.71 7.84
CA ARG A 121 12.46 -8.63 8.43
C ARG A 121 13.88 -8.29 7.97
N ILE A 122 14.00 -7.79 6.74
CA ILE A 122 15.23 -7.20 6.23
C ILE A 122 15.08 -5.67 6.32
N PRO A 123 15.85 -4.99 7.17
CA PRO A 123 15.71 -3.56 7.36
C PRO A 123 16.27 -2.77 6.17
N PHE A 124 15.46 -1.83 5.67
CA PHE A 124 15.84 -0.84 4.66
C PHE A 124 15.05 0.45 4.90
N PHE A 125 15.69 1.59 4.63
CA PHE A 125 15.06 2.89 4.59
C PHE A 125 15.77 3.79 3.58
N VAL A 126 15.04 4.72 2.98
CA VAL A 126 15.59 5.81 2.17
C VAL A 126 15.81 7.00 3.10
N PRO A 127 17.02 7.58 3.18
CA PRO A 127 17.22 8.79 3.97
C PRO A 127 16.38 9.94 3.39
N PRO A 128 15.89 10.86 4.23
CA PRO A 128 15.22 12.05 3.74
C PRO A 128 16.18 12.87 2.85
N PRO A 129 15.66 13.73 1.96
CA PRO A 129 16.47 14.69 1.24
C PRO A 129 17.36 15.45 2.22
N LYS A 130 18.66 15.54 1.91
CA LYS A 130 19.55 16.38 2.70
C LYS A 130 19.09 17.82 2.54
N GLN A 131 18.86 18.51 3.64
CA GLN A 131 18.82 19.96 3.59
C GLN A 131 20.20 20.39 3.10
N GLU A 132 20.24 21.26 2.08
CA GLU A 132 21.47 21.94 1.74
C GLU A 132 21.95 22.58 3.04
N GLU A 133 23.16 22.23 3.46
CA GLU A 133 23.79 22.92 4.58
C GLU A 133 23.96 24.37 4.12
N GLU A 134 22.97 25.21 4.42
CA GLU A 134 23.20 26.64 4.53
C GLU A 134 24.36 26.76 5.52
N SER A 135 25.49 27.17 4.96
CA SER A 135 26.79 27.42 5.60
C SER A 135 26.70 27.54 7.12
N GLU A 136 27.42 26.66 7.82
CA GLU A 136 27.74 26.72 9.26
C GLU A 136 27.17 27.95 9.98
N GLU A 137 25.91 27.88 10.41
CA GLU A 137 25.37 28.81 11.39
C GLU A 137 26.25 28.70 12.65
N PRO A 138 26.83 29.79 13.15
CA PRO A 138 27.65 29.73 14.34
C PRO A 138 26.78 29.25 15.49
N ASN A 139 27.23 28.21 16.19
CA ASN A 139 26.60 27.66 17.39
C ASN A 139 26.42 28.77 18.45
N VAL A 140 25.22 29.36 18.52
CA VAL A 140 24.84 30.28 19.60
C VAL A 140 24.00 29.53 20.64
N ASN A 141 24.61 28.53 21.27
CA ASN A 141 24.10 28.04 22.55
C ASN A 141 24.38 29.08 23.64
N GLY A 142 23.37 29.89 23.94
CA GLY A 142 23.32 30.69 25.16
C GLY A 142 22.88 32.14 24.93
N VAL A 143 21.58 32.36 24.72
CA VAL A 143 20.97 33.66 25.02
C VAL A 143 19.71 33.38 25.82
N ASP A 144 19.72 33.82 27.07
CA ASP A 144 18.58 33.81 27.97
C ASP A 144 17.42 34.61 27.36
N ILE A 145 16.23 34.02 27.39
CA ILE A 145 14.98 34.69 27.07
C ILE A 145 14.73 35.67 28.21
N ASP A 146 14.98 36.95 27.97
CA ASP A 146 14.15 38.04 28.46
C ASP A 146 14.46 39.31 27.65
N ASP A 147 13.37 39.94 27.19
CA ASP A 147 13.24 41.28 26.61
C ASP A 147 13.39 41.50 25.09
N ALA A 148 12.33 42.16 24.60
CA ALA A 148 12.19 42.99 23.40
C ALA A 148 11.64 42.33 22.13
N VAL A 149 10.35 42.62 21.91
CA VAL A 149 9.63 42.60 20.64
C VAL A 149 10.45 43.29 19.54
N ASP A 150 10.90 42.53 18.54
CA ASP A 150 11.25 43.07 17.23
C ASP A 150 10.57 42.26 16.12
N GLY A 151 9.85 42.94 15.23
CA GLY A 151 8.96 42.36 14.21
C GLY A 151 9.68 41.58 13.10
N ASN A 152 11.00 41.43 13.20
CA ASN A 152 11.84 40.78 12.21
C ASN A 152 11.94 39.26 12.43
N GLU A 153 11.98 38.80 13.68
CA GLU A 153 12.15 37.37 14.01
C GLU A 153 10.86 36.57 13.77
N ALA A 154 9.70 37.16 14.09
CA ALA A 154 8.40 36.62 13.71
C ALA A 154 8.22 36.59 12.18
N SER A 155 8.76 37.58 11.46
CA SER A 155 8.70 37.63 9.99
C SER A 155 9.59 36.56 9.33
N ALA A 156 10.79 36.32 9.88
CA ALA A 156 11.68 35.25 9.45
C ALA A 156 11.06 33.86 9.70
N ALA A 157 10.42 33.65 10.85
CA ALA A 157 9.71 32.41 11.15
C ALA A 157 8.52 32.17 10.20
N ILE A 158 7.73 33.21 9.92
CA ILE A 158 6.62 33.14 8.96
C ILE A 158 7.11 32.84 7.54
N LYS A 159 8.24 33.43 7.12
CA LYS A 159 8.85 33.19 5.81
C LYS A 159 9.36 31.76 5.67
N ALA A 160 10.04 31.24 6.70
CA ALA A 160 10.49 29.84 6.73
C ALA A 160 9.31 28.86 6.66
N ILE A 161 8.21 29.13 7.37
CA ILE A 161 6.99 28.31 7.30
C ILE A 161 6.36 28.38 5.89
N ALA A 162 6.32 29.56 5.27
CA ALA A 162 5.80 29.74 3.92
C ALA A 162 6.63 29.00 2.85
N ASP A 163 7.95 29.01 2.97
CA ASP A 163 8.87 28.31 2.05
C ASP A 163 8.73 26.78 2.20
N VAL A 164 8.56 26.26 3.42
CA VAL A 164 8.25 24.85 3.68
C VAL A 164 6.87 24.45 3.11
N LEU A 165 5.84 25.28 3.27
CA LEU A 165 4.51 25.03 2.71
C LEU A 165 4.51 25.03 1.17
N SER A 166 5.27 25.93 0.55
CA SER A 166 5.37 26.03 -0.91
C SER A 166 6.12 24.85 -1.53
N SER A 167 7.15 24.34 -0.86
CA SER A 167 7.91 23.17 -1.32
C SER A 167 7.14 21.84 -1.18
N GLN A 168 6.21 21.74 -0.23
CA GLN A 168 5.31 20.58 -0.11
C GLN A 168 4.20 20.51 -1.18
N GLN A 169 3.96 21.59 -1.94
CA GLN A 169 2.90 21.63 -2.97
C GLN A 169 3.26 20.93 -4.30
N GLN A 170 4.48 20.39 -4.45
CA GLN A 170 4.92 19.74 -5.69
C GLN A 170 4.38 18.30 -5.88
N ILE A 171 3.43 17.86 -5.06
CA ILE A 171 2.59 16.70 -5.38
C ILE A 171 1.18 17.22 -5.65
N SER A 172 0.86 17.40 -6.93
CA SER A 172 -0.51 17.63 -7.41
C SER A 172 -1.35 16.38 -7.10
N VAL A 173 -1.77 16.21 -5.86
CA VAL A 173 -2.83 15.27 -5.51
C VAL A 173 -4.14 15.93 -5.96
N PRO A 174 -4.95 15.28 -6.81
CA PRO A 174 -6.28 15.78 -7.15
C PRO A 174 -7.12 15.83 -5.87
N VAL A 175 -7.28 17.02 -5.28
CA VAL A 175 -8.17 17.24 -4.16
C VAL A 175 -9.49 17.74 -4.71
N GLN A 176 -10.56 16.98 -4.49
CA GLN A 176 -11.91 17.43 -4.76
C GLN A 176 -12.21 18.58 -3.79
N LYS A 177 -12.33 19.79 -4.32
CA LYS A 177 -12.78 20.95 -3.54
C LYS A 177 -14.30 20.84 -3.37
N ASP A 178 -14.81 21.35 -2.26
CA ASP A 178 -16.24 21.40 -1.91
C ASP A 178 -16.85 20.07 -1.41
N LEU A 179 -16.11 19.29 -0.61
CA LEU A 179 -16.64 18.10 0.07
C LEU A 179 -17.70 18.41 1.14
N TYR A 180 -17.74 19.64 1.65
CA TYR A 180 -18.66 20.04 2.72
C TYR A 180 -19.27 21.40 2.39
N SER A 181 -20.56 21.52 2.65
CA SER A 181 -21.24 22.83 2.66
C SER A 181 -20.85 23.63 3.90
N GLU A 182 -20.87 24.97 3.83
CA GLU A 182 -20.62 25.82 5.01
C GLU A 182 -21.52 25.49 6.20
N ASN A 183 -22.72 24.95 5.92
CA ASN A 183 -23.71 24.57 6.92
C ASN A 183 -23.34 23.27 7.65
N GLU A 184 -22.60 22.33 7.02
CA GLU A 184 -22.10 21.12 7.68
C GLU A 184 -20.89 21.39 8.59
N LEU A 185 -20.06 22.38 8.26
CA LEU A 185 -18.94 22.82 9.09
C LEU A 185 -19.40 23.56 10.35
N LYS A 186 -20.50 24.32 10.25
CA LYS A 186 -21.14 25.01 11.37
C LYS A 186 -22.16 24.07 12.00
N GLY A 187 -21.68 22.98 12.63
CA GLY A 187 -22.54 21.94 13.21
C GLY A 187 -23.80 22.51 13.89
N GLU A 188 -24.94 22.40 13.21
CA GLU A 188 -26.21 22.81 13.77
C GLU A 188 -26.56 21.85 14.90
N ALA A 189 -26.63 22.37 16.12
CA ALA A 189 -27.27 21.70 17.24
C ALA A 189 -28.80 21.71 17.00
N THR A 190 -29.29 20.93 16.04
CA THR A 190 -30.70 20.57 15.99
C THR A 190 -30.89 19.37 16.90
N ASP A 191 -31.37 19.67 18.11
CA ASP A 191 -31.92 18.69 19.03
C ASP A 191 -33.24 18.18 18.42
N GLN A 192 -33.12 17.24 17.48
CA GLN A 192 -34.25 16.47 16.96
C GLN A 192 -34.03 15.01 17.37
N THR A 193 -34.63 14.66 18.49
CA THR A 193 -34.89 13.28 18.89
C THR A 193 -35.55 12.52 17.73
N PRO A 194 -34.99 11.40 17.24
CA PRO A 194 -35.72 10.56 16.32
C PRO A 194 -36.70 9.71 17.14
N ASN A 195 -37.94 10.18 17.23
CA ASN A 195 -39.06 9.32 17.56
C ASN A 195 -39.72 8.95 16.24
N HIS A 196 -39.39 7.78 15.68
CA HIS A 196 -40.30 7.11 14.76
C HIS A 196 -40.15 5.60 14.85
N ASN A 197 -41.23 5.03 15.38
CA ASN A 197 -41.68 3.65 15.40
C ASN A 197 -41.09 2.74 14.32
N ALA A 198 -40.66 1.57 14.79
CA ALA A 198 -40.60 0.37 14.00
C ALA A 198 -42.00 0.04 13.46
N GLU A 199 -42.16 0.11 12.15
CA GLU A 199 -43.14 -0.71 11.42
C GLU A 199 -42.42 -1.35 10.23
N ASP A 200 -42.55 -2.68 10.19
CA ASP A 200 -41.99 -3.61 9.25
C ASP A 200 -42.36 -3.29 7.79
N ILE A 201 -41.37 -3.37 6.89
CA ILE A 201 -41.63 -3.50 5.45
C ILE A 201 -41.00 -4.83 4.99
N PRO A 202 -41.79 -5.76 4.41
CA PRO A 202 -41.42 -7.15 4.18
C PRO A 202 -40.46 -7.36 2.99
N PRO A 203 -39.79 -8.53 2.89
CA PRO A 203 -38.90 -8.85 1.79
C PRO A 203 -39.69 -9.03 0.49
N SER A 204 -39.22 -8.42 -0.60
CA SER A 204 -39.71 -8.67 -1.94
C SER A 204 -39.10 -9.97 -2.48
N ASP A 205 -39.81 -11.07 -2.30
CA ASP A 205 -39.63 -12.26 -3.14
C ASP A 205 -40.12 -11.94 -4.55
N SER A 206 -39.19 -11.98 -5.52
CA SER A 206 -39.53 -12.16 -6.92
C SER A 206 -38.91 -13.46 -7.39
N ASP A 207 -39.66 -14.55 -7.29
CA ASP A 207 -39.44 -15.70 -8.15
C ASP A 207 -40.73 -16.45 -8.42
N THR A 208 -40.71 -17.21 -9.52
CA THR A 208 -41.71 -18.05 -10.19
C THR A 208 -42.15 -17.45 -11.53
N SER A 209 -41.89 -18.08 -12.68
CA SER A 209 -41.78 -19.52 -12.92
C SER A 209 -40.97 -19.86 -14.19
N GLU A 210 -39.88 -20.63 -14.01
CA GLU A 210 -39.42 -21.62 -14.99
C GLU A 210 -39.53 -23.02 -14.37
N GLN A 211 -40.23 -23.91 -15.06
CA GLN A 211 -40.29 -25.38 -14.89
C GLN A 211 -40.61 -25.93 -16.29
N ASP A 212 -40.05 -27.02 -16.82
CA ASP A 212 -39.14 -28.04 -16.32
C ASP A 212 -38.51 -28.77 -17.55
N SER A 213 -37.36 -29.38 -17.31
CA SER A 213 -36.46 -30.24 -18.10
C SER A 213 -37.11 -31.56 -18.62
N PRO A 214 -36.40 -32.56 -19.22
CA PRO A 214 -35.17 -32.63 -20.04
C PRO A 214 -35.30 -33.58 -21.29
N THR A 215 -34.22 -33.81 -22.05
CA THR A 215 -33.70 -35.13 -22.54
C THR A 215 -33.31 -35.26 -24.04
N LYS A 216 -32.09 -35.80 -24.26
CA LYS A 216 -31.56 -36.69 -25.35
C LYS A 216 -31.02 -36.12 -26.68
N ILE A 217 -29.72 -36.39 -26.89
CA ILE A 217 -29.03 -36.66 -28.17
C ILE A 217 -29.28 -38.14 -28.54
N PRO A 218 -29.51 -38.52 -29.82
CA PRO A 218 -28.44 -39.20 -30.59
C PRO A 218 -28.46 -39.05 -32.15
N SER A 219 -27.24 -39.03 -32.71
CA SER A 219 -26.71 -39.61 -33.97
C SER A 219 -27.49 -39.69 -35.31
N GLU A 220 -26.79 -39.22 -36.36
CA GLU A 220 -26.61 -39.74 -37.74
C GLU A 220 -27.80 -40.17 -38.63
N LEU A 221 -27.95 -39.54 -39.80
CA LEU A 221 -27.71 -40.10 -41.16
C LEU A 221 -28.39 -39.23 -42.26
N ASP A 222 -27.60 -38.88 -43.28
CA ASP A 222 -27.98 -38.42 -44.63
C ASP A 222 -28.95 -39.43 -45.31
N PRO A 223 -29.72 -39.10 -46.39
CA PRO A 223 -29.11 -38.66 -47.65
C PRO A 223 -29.98 -37.86 -48.69
N THR A 224 -29.26 -37.22 -49.63
CA THR A 224 -29.49 -37.09 -51.10
C THR A 224 -30.73 -36.43 -51.76
N ILE A 225 -30.39 -35.61 -52.80
CA ILE A 225 -30.99 -35.47 -54.16
C ILE A 225 -32.28 -34.61 -54.20
N GLU A 226 -32.56 -33.67 -55.12
CA GLU A 226 -32.07 -33.15 -56.42
C GLU A 226 -32.65 -31.70 -56.46
N SER A 227 -32.11 -30.68 -57.13
CA SER A 227 -31.88 -30.51 -58.58
C SER A 227 -31.09 -29.23 -58.84
#